data_AF-A0A5D4U6S9-F1
#
_entry.id   AF-A0A5D4U6S9-F1
#
_cell.length_a   1.000
_cell.length_b   1.000
_cell.length_c   1.000
_cell.angle_alpha   90.00
_cell.angle_beta   90.00
_cell.angle_gamma   90.00
#
_symmetry.space_group_name_H-M   'P 1'
#
loop_
_entity.id
_entity.type
_entity.pdbx_description
1 polymer ?
#
loop_
_entity_poly.entity_id
_entity_poly.type
_entity_poly.pdbx_seq_one_letter_code
_entity_poly.pdbx_strand_id
1 'polypeptide(L)'
;MIQSKEKFIVELDALLAAHKDKEDVLEEYEGHILHLLEEARDLGSEELTDLIHTRIGTPKEIASIWNDEWSLTTGRTQWLFVCANIFLFAGGSLLTVLYNIYPWEWLQDFWFKLTSIPAIIIAVYIVFWVLLGYEIGKEFGSKGKSLLMKTLIIGLIPNLILMNLVLFHLIPHEWFDPLLSSPFILSCIVFTILLLPISWAGYRWGRRASI
;
A
#
# COMPACT_ATOMS: atom_id res chain seq x y z
N MET A 1 3.13 37.04 -22.21
CA MET A 1 2.50 36.38 -21.05
C MET A 1 2.37 34.87 -21.22
N ILE A 2 1.76 34.36 -22.30
CA ILE A 2 1.59 32.90 -22.53
C ILE A 2 2.93 32.17 -22.75
N GLN A 3 3.89 32.81 -23.41
CA GLN A 3 5.20 32.23 -23.72
C GLN A 3 6.04 31.84 -22.48
N SER A 4 5.96 32.61 -21.39
CA SER A 4 6.71 32.32 -20.16
C SER A 4 6.14 31.09 -19.44
N LYS A 5 4.82 30.89 -19.49
CA LYS A 5 4.14 29.70 -18.96
C LYS A 5 4.53 28.44 -19.73
N GLU A 6 4.36 28.47 -21.06
CA GLU A 6 4.67 27.31 -21.91
C GLU A 6 6.13 26.88 -21.77
N LYS A 7 7.05 27.84 -21.71
CA LYS A 7 8.47 27.53 -21.53
C LYS A 7 8.75 26.84 -20.18
N PHE A 8 8.12 27.30 -19.10
CA PHE A 8 8.27 26.69 -17.78
C PHE A 8 7.74 25.25 -17.73
N ILE A 9 6.53 25.02 -18.27
CA ILE A 9 5.90 23.69 -18.27
C ILE A 9 6.69 22.71 -19.15
N VAL A 10 7.17 23.13 -20.31
CA VAL A 10 8.00 22.29 -21.19
C VAL A 10 9.34 21.94 -20.52
N GLU A 11 9.96 22.90 -19.83
CA GLU A 11 11.21 22.65 -19.10
C GLU A 11 10.99 21.71 -17.90
N LEU A 12 9.89 21.89 -17.16
CA LEU A 12 9.52 21.00 -16.06
C LEU A 12 9.21 19.58 -16.56
N ASP A 13 8.45 19.45 -17.65
CA ASP A 13 8.15 18.16 -18.28
C ASP A 13 9.42 17.42 -18.73
N ALA A 14 10.42 18.14 -19.25
CA ALA A 14 11.69 17.56 -19.66
C ALA A 14 12.55 17.09 -18.48
N LEU A 15 12.41 17.69 -17.30
CA LEU A 15 13.22 17.41 -16.11
C LEU A 15 12.58 16.37 -15.17
N LEU A 16 11.26 16.23 -15.20
CA LEU A 16 10.53 15.22 -14.44
C LEU A 16 10.82 13.82 -15.00
N ALA A 17 11.16 12.88 -14.11
CA ALA A 17 11.33 11.48 -14.45
C ALA A 17 10.03 10.92 -15.03
N ALA A 18 10.16 9.84 -15.82
CA ALA A 18 9.01 9.10 -16.34
C ALA A 18 8.24 8.47 -15.17
N HIS A 19 7.26 9.21 -14.66
CA HIS A 19 6.42 8.81 -13.54
C HIS A 19 4.94 8.86 -13.93
N LYS A 20 4.15 7.95 -13.36
CA LYS A 20 2.72 7.81 -13.65
C LYS A 20 1.87 9.01 -13.23
N ASP A 21 2.41 9.88 -12.37
CA ASP A 21 1.74 11.07 -11.82
C ASP A 21 2.32 12.36 -12.41
N LYS A 22 3.12 12.25 -13.48
CA LYS A 22 3.76 13.38 -14.16
C LYS A 22 2.73 14.38 -14.71
N GLU A 23 1.67 13.88 -15.37
CA GLU A 23 0.61 14.73 -15.91
C GLU A 23 -0.14 15.51 -14.82
N ASP A 24 -0.45 14.86 -13.69
CA ASP A 24 -1.16 15.48 -12.57
C ASP A 24 -0.32 16.63 -11.96
N VAL A 25 0.99 16.41 -11.80
CA VAL A 25 1.93 17.44 -11.30
C VAL A 25 2.04 18.61 -12.29
N LEU A 26 2.09 18.34 -13.59
CA LEU A 26 2.14 19.39 -14.60
C LEU A 26 0.87 20.25 -14.60
N GLU A 27 -0.31 19.63 -14.44
CA GLU A 27 -1.59 20.34 -14.37
C GLU A 27 -1.69 21.22 -13.11
N GLU A 28 -1.20 20.74 -11.96
CA GLU A 28 -1.14 21.50 -10.72
C GLU A 28 -0.28 22.77 -10.87
N TYR A 29 0.95 22.62 -11.38
CA TYR A 29 1.83 23.77 -11.62
C TYR A 29 1.31 24.70 -12.71
N GLU A 30 0.65 24.16 -13.73
CA GLU A 30 -0.03 24.99 -14.73
C GLU A 30 -1.10 25.87 -14.08
N GLY A 31 -1.93 25.31 -13.19
CA GLY A 31 -2.93 26.05 -12.42
C GLY A 31 -2.31 27.16 -11.55
N HIS A 32 -1.21 26.86 -10.86
CA HIS A 32 -0.50 27.84 -10.02
C HIS A 32 0.09 28.99 -10.83
N ILE A 33 0.70 28.69 -11.98
CA ILE A 33 1.26 29.73 -12.87
C ILE A 33 0.13 30.58 -13.47
N LEU A 34 -1.00 29.96 -13.82
CA LEU A 34 -2.14 30.69 -14.40
C LEU A 34 -2.77 31.67 -13.40
N HIS A 35 -2.88 31.27 -12.13
CA HIS A 35 -3.31 32.16 -11.05
C HIS A 35 -2.33 33.33 -10.84
N LEU A 36 -1.02 33.05 -10.87
CA LEU A 36 0.02 34.08 -10.76
C LEU A 36 0.01 35.04 -11.96
N LEU A 37 -0.32 34.57 -13.16
CA LEU A 37 -0.46 35.39 -14.35
C LEU A 37 -1.66 36.35 -14.28
N GLU A 38 -2.77 35.92 -13.66
CA GLU A 38 -3.93 36.78 -13.43
C GLU A 38 -3.63 37.90 -12.44
N GLU A 39 -2.86 37.60 -11.38
CA GLU A 39 -2.41 38.62 -10.40
C GLU A 39 -1.37 39.58 -10.98
N ALA A 40 -0.53 39.12 -11.91
CA ALA A 40 0.61 39.87 -12.47
C ALA A 40 0.34 40.46 -13.87
N ARG A 41 -0.93 40.76 -14.19
CA ARG A 41 -1.39 41.11 -15.55
C ARG A 41 -0.69 42.33 -16.18
N ASP A 42 -0.09 43.19 -15.37
CA ASP A 42 0.57 44.43 -15.81
C ASP A 42 2.11 44.32 -15.93
N LEU A 43 2.71 43.16 -15.62
CA LEU A 43 4.17 42.97 -15.64
C LEU A 43 4.71 42.56 -17.02
N GLY A 44 5.94 42.98 -17.30
CA GLY A 44 6.70 42.57 -18.50
C GLY A 44 7.07 41.09 -18.47
N SER A 45 7.41 40.51 -19.63
CA SER A 45 7.69 39.07 -19.75
C SER A 45 8.87 38.58 -18.92
N GLU A 46 9.87 39.44 -18.68
CA GLU A 46 11.11 39.12 -17.96
C GLU A 46 10.87 39.16 -16.44
N GLU A 47 10.22 40.22 -15.94
CA GLU A 47 9.80 40.35 -14.54
C GLU A 47 8.83 39.24 -14.11
N LEU A 48 7.99 38.79 -15.04
CA LEU A 48 7.06 37.69 -14.82
C LEU A 48 7.79 36.34 -14.66
N THR A 49 8.86 36.11 -15.41
CA THR A 49 9.68 34.89 -15.27
C THR A 49 10.40 34.88 -13.93
N ASP A 50 10.95 36.02 -13.50
CA ASP A 50 11.56 36.13 -12.18
C ASP A 50 10.54 35.97 -11.05
N LEU A 51 9.32 36.49 -11.21
CA LEU A 51 8.24 36.32 -10.24
C LEU A 51 7.83 34.84 -10.12
N ILE A 52 7.71 34.13 -11.24
CA ILE A 52 7.42 32.69 -11.26
C ILE A 52 8.52 31.92 -10.51
N HIS A 53 9.79 32.18 -10.83
CA HIS A 53 10.90 31.52 -10.15
C HIS A 53 10.99 31.84 -8.66
N THR A 54 10.62 33.06 -8.25
CA THR A 54 10.67 33.47 -6.84
C THR A 54 9.51 32.90 -6.01
N ARG A 55 8.30 32.79 -6.59
CA ARG A 55 7.09 32.34 -5.89
C ARG A 55 6.87 30.83 -5.96
N ILE A 56 7.14 30.23 -7.12
CA ILE A 56 6.88 28.80 -7.39
C ILE A 56 8.18 27.99 -7.27
N GLY A 57 9.33 28.61 -7.55
CA GLY A 57 10.63 27.93 -7.64
C GLY A 57 11.05 27.69 -9.08
N THR A 58 12.27 27.19 -9.26
CA THR A 58 12.78 26.87 -10.61
C THR A 58 12.32 25.47 -11.06
N PRO A 59 12.15 25.23 -12.37
CA PRO A 59 11.79 23.90 -12.88
C PRO A 59 12.73 22.78 -12.40
N LYS A 60 14.02 23.10 -12.21
CA LYS A 60 15.03 22.16 -11.70
C LYS A 60 14.84 21.79 -10.24
N GLU A 61 14.53 22.76 -9.38
CA GLU A 61 14.28 22.50 -7.96
C GLU A 61 13.01 21.67 -7.79
N ILE A 62 11.95 22.01 -8.52
CA ILE A 62 10.68 21.28 -8.50
C ILE A 62 10.89 19.85 -8.99
N ALA A 63 11.58 19.67 -10.12
CA ALA A 63 11.88 18.34 -10.63
C ALA A 63 12.76 17.53 -9.67
N SER A 64 13.73 18.16 -8.99
CA SER A 64 14.55 17.49 -7.96
C SER A 64 13.68 16.94 -6.83
N ILE A 65 12.80 17.77 -6.28
CA ILE A 65 11.93 17.38 -5.15
C ILE A 65 11.01 16.23 -5.55
N TRP A 66 10.33 16.36 -6.70
CA TRP A 66 9.41 15.34 -7.18
C TRP A 66 10.12 14.05 -7.59
N ASN A 67 11.29 14.12 -8.22
CA ASN A 67 12.06 12.92 -8.56
C ASN A 67 12.54 12.19 -7.31
N ASP A 68 12.99 12.91 -6.28
CA ASP A 68 13.37 12.32 -4.99
C ASP A 68 12.14 11.68 -4.30
N GLU A 69 11.01 12.38 -4.25
CA GLU A 69 9.78 11.89 -3.62
C GLU A 69 9.20 10.66 -4.35
N TRP A 70 9.15 10.69 -5.69
CA TRP A 70 8.71 9.56 -6.51
C TRP A 70 9.64 8.35 -6.39
N SER A 71 10.94 8.56 -6.21
CA SER A 71 11.91 7.48 -6.00
C SER A 71 11.70 6.74 -4.67
N LEU A 72 11.16 7.42 -3.66
CA LEU A 72 11.01 6.89 -2.31
C LEU A 72 9.63 6.25 -2.05
N THR A 73 8.57 6.79 -2.66
CA THR A 73 7.19 6.58 -2.18
C THR A 73 6.51 5.32 -2.74
N THR A 74 6.84 4.88 -3.96
CA THR A 74 6.05 3.82 -4.61
C THR A 74 6.44 2.39 -4.22
N GLY A 75 7.69 2.17 -3.77
CA GLY A 75 8.24 0.81 -3.64
C GLY A 75 8.34 0.28 -2.20
N ARG A 76 8.74 1.12 -1.23
CA ARG A 76 9.13 0.65 0.11
C ARG A 76 7.95 0.18 0.95
N THR A 77 6.87 0.96 1.01
CA THR A 77 5.70 0.68 1.84
C THR A 77 5.00 -0.59 1.35
N GLN A 78 4.84 -0.74 0.03
CA GLN A 78 4.29 -1.94 -0.58
C GLN A 78 5.12 -3.20 -0.27
N TRP A 79 6.45 -3.13 -0.42
CA TRP A 79 7.32 -4.27 -0.14
C TRP A 79 7.35 -4.62 1.35
N LEU A 80 7.26 -3.64 2.23
CA LEU A 80 7.19 -3.88 3.68
C LEU A 80 5.96 -4.72 4.04
N PHE A 81 4.80 -4.41 3.43
CA PHE A 81 3.56 -5.16 3.65
C PHE A 81 3.58 -6.55 3.02
N VAL A 82 4.11 -6.68 1.80
CA VAL A 82 4.28 -7.99 1.15
C VAL A 82 5.24 -8.87 1.97
N CYS A 83 6.36 -8.31 2.43
CA CYS A 83 7.29 -8.98 3.34
C CYS A 83 6.61 -9.41 4.64
N ALA A 84 5.79 -8.56 5.25
CA ALA A 84 5.08 -8.91 6.48
C ALA A 84 4.13 -10.10 6.27
N ASN A 85 3.40 -10.12 5.16
CA ASN A 85 2.49 -11.23 4.84
C ASN A 85 3.26 -12.54 4.57
N ILE A 86 4.35 -12.46 3.80
CA ILE A 86 5.24 -13.60 3.55
C ILE A 86 5.87 -14.10 4.86
N PHE A 87 6.32 -13.20 5.72
CA PHE A 87 6.92 -13.54 7.01
C PHE A 87 5.91 -14.23 7.94
N LEU A 88 4.68 -13.73 8.01
CA LEU A 88 3.60 -14.36 8.77
C LEU A 88 3.26 -15.74 8.21
N PHE A 89 3.16 -15.89 6.89
CA PHE A 89 2.83 -17.15 6.23
C PHE A 89 3.96 -18.19 6.36
N ALA A 90 5.19 -17.80 6.04
CA ALA A 90 6.37 -18.66 6.14
C ALA A 90 6.69 -18.99 7.59
N GLY A 91 6.58 -18.02 8.49
CA GLY A 91 6.77 -18.20 9.93
C GLY A 91 5.74 -19.16 10.53
N GLY A 92 4.46 -18.98 10.22
CA GLY A 92 3.40 -19.92 10.66
C GLY A 92 3.60 -21.32 10.09
N SER A 93 3.97 -21.43 8.82
CA SER A 93 4.27 -22.71 8.17
C SER A 93 5.47 -23.41 8.81
N LEU A 94 6.56 -22.68 9.03
CA LEU A 94 7.76 -23.20 9.68
C LEU A 94 7.48 -23.63 11.12
N LEU A 95 6.72 -22.82 11.87
CA LEU A 95 6.32 -23.13 13.24
C LEU A 95 5.52 -24.44 13.30
N THR A 96 4.58 -24.62 12.38
CA THR A 96 3.77 -25.86 12.26
C THR A 96 4.67 -27.07 12.00
N VAL A 97 5.62 -26.95 11.06
CA VAL A 97 6.55 -28.02 10.73
C VAL A 97 7.47 -28.35 11.91
N LEU A 98 8.03 -27.33 12.58
CA LEU A 98 8.91 -27.52 13.73
C LEU A 98 8.19 -28.19 14.89
N TYR A 99 6.93 -27.83 15.15
CA TYR A 99 6.12 -28.44 16.21
C TYR A 99 5.87 -29.93 15.97
N ASN A 100 5.66 -30.33 14.70
CA ASN A 100 5.40 -31.73 14.36
C ASN A 100 6.65 -32.60 14.29
N ILE A 101 7.82 -32.02 13.98
CA ILE A 101 9.07 -32.79 13.81
C ILE A 101 9.89 -32.84 15.10
N TYR A 102 9.87 -31.78 15.91
CA TYR A 102 10.74 -31.66 17.07
C TYR A 102 9.94 -31.64 18.39
N PRO A 103 10.26 -32.52 19.36
CA PRO A 103 9.57 -32.59 20.65
C PRO A 103 10.12 -31.54 21.64
N TRP A 104 10.30 -30.29 21.22
CA TRP A 104 10.81 -29.24 22.09
C TRP A 104 9.71 -28.70 23.02
N GLU A 105 9.86 -28.86 24.33
CA GLU A 105 8.86 -28.44 25.33
C GLU A 105 8.49 -26.96 25.22
N TRP A 106 9.49 -26.08 25.02
CA TRP A 106 9.25 -24.64 24.85
C TRP A 106 8.41 -24.31 23.61
N LEU A 107 8.56 -25.10 22.54
CA LEU A 107 7.81 -24.94 21.30
C LEU A 107 6.37 -25.43 21.46
N GLN A 108 6.16 -26.52 22.21
CA GLN A 108 4.84 -27.03 22.53
C GLN A 108 4.05 -26.06 23.42
N ASP A 109 4.69 -25.50 24.45
CA ASP A 109 4.07 -24.48 25.31
C ASP A 109 3.70 -23.21 24.53
N PHE A 110 4.59 -22.77 23.63
CA PHE A 110 4.34 -21.62 22.76
C PHE A 110 3.20 -21.91 21.78
N TRP A 111 3.21 -23.07 21.14
CA TRP A 111 2.16 -23.52 20.23
C TRP A 111 0.81 -23.56 20.96
N PHE A 112 0.73 -24.21 22.12
CA PHE A 112 -0.51 -24.32 22.89
C PHE A 112 -1.08 -22.94 23.25
N LYS A 113 -0.25 -22.01 23.74
CA LYS A 113 -0.67 -20.63 24.02
C LYS A 113 -1.16 -19.91 22.78
N LEU A 114 -0.44 -20.02 21.67
CA LEU A 114 -0.83 -19.40 20.41
C LEU A 114 -2.16 -19.96 19.91
N THR A 115 -2.34 -21.28 20.02
CA THR A 115 -3.56 -21.97 19.63
C THR A 115 -4.76 -21.73 20.54
N SER A 116 -4.53 -21.20 21.74
CA SER A 116 -5.58 -20.86 22.69
C SER A 116 -6.25 -19.50 22.43
N ILE A 117 -5.66 -18.64 21.59
CA ILE A 117 -6.16 -17.28 21.32
C ILE A 117 -6.44 -16.97 19.83
N PRO A 118 -7.09 -17.87 19.06
CA PRO A 118 -7.26 -17.70 17.63
C PRO A 118 -8.11 -16.47 17.26
N ALA A 119 -9.09 -16.11 18.10
CA ALA A 119 -9.90 -14.91 17.90
C ALA A 119 -9.07 -13.61 17.92
N ILE A 120 -8.06 -13.54 18.79
CA ILE A 120 -7.16 -12.38 18.89
C ILE A 120 -6.29 -12.31 17.63
N ILE A 121 -5.78 -13.44 17.16
CA ILE A 121 -4.97 -13.51 15.94
C ILE A 121 -5.77 -13.00 14.74
N ILE A 122 -7.02 -13.45 14.59
CA ILE A 122 -7.92 -12.97 13.52
C ILE A 122 -8.19 -11.48 13.65
N ALA A 123 -8.46 -10.97 14.86
CA ALA A 123 -8.73 -9.55 15.07
C ALA A 123 -7.52 -8.68 14.69
N VAL A 124 -6.31 -9.06 15.12
CA VAL A 124 -5.06 -8.36 14.75
C VAL A 124 -4.86 -8.40 13.24
N TYR A 125 -5.11 -9.54 12.60
CA TYR A 125 -4.98 -9.69 11.16
C TYR A 125 -5.97 -8.80 10.39
N ILE A 126 -7.23 -8.70 10.84
CA ILE A 126 -8.22 -7.80 10.26
C ILE A 126 -7.77 -6.34 10.39
N VAL A 127 -7.30 -5.94 11.58
CA VAL A 127 -6.78 -4.57 11.80
C VAL A 127 -5.60 -4.27 10.87
N PHE A 128 -4.67 -5.20 10.73
CA PHE A 128 -3.55 -5.08 9.79
C PHE A 128 -4.03 -4.81 8.36
N TRP A 129 -5.02 -5.56 7.87
CA TRP A 129 -5.58 -5.37 6.53
C TRP A 129 -6.36 -4.05 6.36
N VAL A 130 -7.07 -3.61 7.40
CA VAL A 130 -7.72 -2.28 7.40
C VAL A 130 -6.69 -1.17 7.27
N LEU A 131 -5.63 -1.23 8.09
CA LEU A 131 -4.54 -0.24 8.09
C LEU A 131 -3.79 -0.24 6.76
N LEU A 132 -3.54 -1.43 6.19
CA LEU A 132 -2.94 -1.57 4.86
C LEU A 132 -3.81 -0.93 3.79
N GLY A 133 -5.12 -1.19 3.83
CA GLY A 133 -6.08 -0.54 2.94
C GLY A 133 -6.01 0.98 3.08
N TYR A 134 -6.03 1.47 4.33
CA TYR A 134 -5.95 2.89 4.66
C TYR A 134 -4.67 3.55 4.13
N GLU A 135 -3.48 3.01 4.41
CA GLU A 135 -2.24 3.63 3.91
C GLU A 135 -2.13 3.57 2.40
N ILE A 136 -2.56 2.49 1.75
CA ILE A 136 -2.61 2.48 0.28
C ILE A 136 -3.57 3.54 -0.27
N GLY A 137 -4.71 3.76 0.40
CA GLY A 137 -5.68 4.78 0.01
C GLY A 137 -5.16 6.20 0.20
N LYS A 138 -4.43 6.44 1.30
CA LYS A 138 -3.83 7.72 1.64
C LYS A 138 -2.63 8.06 0.75
N GLU A 139 -1.77 7.09 0.48
CA GLU A 139 -0.50 7.28 -0.23
C GLU A 139 -0.69 7.25 -1.76
N PHE A 140 -1.69 6.52 -2.28
CA PHE A 140 -1.87 6.32 -3.74
C PHE A 140 -3.21 6.78 -4.32
N GLY A 141 -4.08 7.41 -3.52
CA GLY A 141 -5.28 8.11 -4.01
C GLY A 141 -6.20 7.26 -4.90
N SER A 142 -6.57 7.75 -6.08
CA SER A 142 -7.46 7.05 -7.03
C SER A 142 -6.79 5.88 -7.77
N LYS A 143 -5.47 5.94 -7.97
CA LYS A 143 -4.67 4.94 -8.71
C LYS A 143 -4.24 3.75 -7.84
N GLY A 144 -4.34 3.86 -6.51
CA GLY A 144 -4.01 2.81 -5.52
C GLY A 144 -4.91 1.56 -5.56
N LYS A 145 -6.07 1.62 -6.23
CA LYS A 145 -7.02 0.49 -6.33
C LYS A 145 -6.41 -0.76 -6.94
N SER A 146 -5.60 -0.64 -8.00
CA SER A 146 -4.98 -1.82 -8.63
C SER A 146 -3.87 -2.41 -7.76
N LEU A 147 -3.15 -1.55 -7.02
CA LEU A 147 -2.09 -1.94 -6.10
C LEU A 147 -2.65 -2.71 -4.90
N LEU A 148 -3.75 -2.20 -4.33
CA LEU A 148 -4.50 -2.85 -3.27
C LEU A 148 -4.96 -4.25 -3.72
N MET A 149 -5.56 -4.36 -4.91
CA MET A 149 -6.04 -5.64 -5.43
C MET A 149 -4.91 -6.64 -5.69
N LYS A 150 -3.77 -6.22 -6.25
CA LYS A 150 -2.60 -7.09 -6.43
C LYS A 150 -2.06 -7.59 -5.09
N THR A 151 -1.93 -6.70 -4.11
CA THR A 151 -1.42 -7.03 -2.77
C THR A 151 -2.36 -7.99 -2.03
N LEU A 152 -3.67 -7.73 -2.10
CA LEU A 152 -4.70 -8.62 -1.57
C LEU A 152 -4.65 -10.00 -2.22
N ILE A 153 -4.57 -10.08 -3.55
CA ILE A 153 -4.51 -11.34 -4.28
C ILE A 153 -3.27 -12.15 -3.90
N ILE A 154 -2.09 -11.51 -3.87
CA ILE A 154 -0.82 -12.17 -3.54
C ILE A 154 -0.80 -12.68 -2.10
N GLY A 155 -1.38 -11.94 -1.14
CA GLY A 155 -1.44 -12.35 0.27
C GLY A 155 -2.57 -13.34 0.60
N LEU A 156 -3.76 -13.17 -0.01
CA LEU A 156 -4.94 -13.98 0.31
C LEU A 156 -4.98 -15.31 -0.43
N ILE A 157 -4.50 -15.39 -1.69
CA ILE A 157 -4.55 -16.64 -2.46
C ILE A 157 -3.77 -17.77 -1.78
N PRO A 158 -2.49 -17.59 -1.37
CA PRO A 158 -1.74 -18.66 -0.70
C PRO A 158 -2.42 -19.12 0.60
N ASN A 159 -2.97 -18.18 1.37
CA ASN A 159 -3.73 -18.47 2.59
C ASN A 159 -5.00 -19.28 2.31
N LEU A 160 -5.79 -18.89 1.29
CA LEU A 160 -6.99 -19.61 0.87
C LEU A 160 -6.65 -21.01 0.35
N ILE A 161 -5.58 -21.16 -0.43
CA ILE A 161 -5.11 -22.46 -0.91
C ILE A 161 -4.75 -23.34 0.27
N LEU A 162 -3.96 -22.86 1.23
CA LEU A 162 -3.57 -23.62 2.41
C LEU A 162 -4.79 -24.08 3.23
N MET A 163 -5.74 -23.18 3.49
CA MET A 163 -6.97 -23.53 4.22
C MET A 163 -7.80 -24.59 3.49
N ASN A 164 -7.90 -24.52 2.16
CA ASN A 164 -8.60 -25.54 1.37
C ASN A 164 -7.84 -26.87 1.38
N LEU A 165 -6.52 -26.88 1.28
CA LEU A 165 -5.70 -28.10 1.35
C LEU A 165 -5.88 -28.83 2.68
N VAL A 166 -5.95 -28.08 3.79
CA VAL A 166 -6.30 -28.66 5.09
C VAL A 166 -7.72 -29.21 5.05
N LEU A 167 -8.72 -28.42 4.63
CA LEU A 167 -10.14 -28.83 4.61
C LEU A 167 -10.41 -30.08 3.77
N PHE A 168 -9.73 -30.26 2.64
CA PHE A 168 -9.83 -31.46 1.80
C PHE A 168 -8.98 -32.65 2.30
N HIS A 169 -8.40 -32.56 3.50
CA HIS A 169 -7.54 -33.57 4.10
C HIS A 169 -6.32 -33.97 3.24
N LEU A 170 -5.90 -33.10 2.30
CA LEU A 170 -4.62 -33.26 1.59
C LEU A 170 -3.43 -33.04 2.53
N ILE A 171 -3.64 -32.25 3.59
CA ILE A 171 -2.71 -32.09 4.71
C ILE A 171 -3.37 -32.71 5.96
N PRO A 172 -2.66 -33.51 6.77
CA PRO A 172 -3.21 -34.11 7.98
C PRO A 172 -3.72 -33.04 8.95
N HIS A 173 -4.99 -33.11 9.34
CA HIS A 173 -5.57 -32.14 10.29
C HIS A 173 -4.86 -32.17 11.66
N GLU A 174 -4.33 -33.33 12.05
CA GLU A 174 -3.61 -33.53 13.31
C GLU A 174 -2.38 -32.63 13.43
N TRP A 175 -1.79 -32.19 12.31
CA TRP A 175 -0.63 -31.30 12.34
C TRP A 175 -0.96 -29.91 12.86
N PHE A 176 -2.25 -29.55 12.88
CA PHE A 176 -2.75 -28.27 13.33
C PHE A 176 -3.68 -28.39 14.54
N ASP A 177 -3.73 -29.55 15.20
CA ASP A 177 -4.43 -29.67 16.47
C ASP A 177 -3.70 -28.85 17.55
N PRO A 178 -4.43 -28.16 18.47
CA PRO A 178 -5.90 -28.06 18.60
C PRO A 178 -6.51 -26.87 17.82
N LEU A 179 -5.74 -26.18 16.99
CA LEU A 179 -6.11 -24.92 16.34
C LEU A 179 -7.21 -25.08 15.28
N LEU A 180 -7.08 -26.10 14.41
CA LEU A 180 -7.90 -26.22 13.19
C LEU A 180 -9.05 -27.22 13.37
N SER A 181 -10.04 -26.84 14.16
CA SER A 181 -11.36 -27.46 14.05
C SER A 181 -12.03 -27.07 12.73
N SER A 182 -12.78 -27.98 12.10
CA SER A 182 -13.54 -27.70 10.87
C SER A 182 -14.38 -26.40 10.92
N PRO A 183 -15.11 -26.06 12.00
CA PRO A 183 -15.83 -24.78 12.09
C PRO A 183 -14.89 -23.55 12.14
N PHE A 184 -13.68 -23.70 12.68
CA PHE A 184 -12.69 -22.64 12.70
C PHE A 184 -12.12 -22.36 11.31
N ILE A 185 -11.80 -23.40 10.53
CA ILE A 185 -11.35 -23.25 9.14
C ILE A 185 -12.42 -22.55 8.30
N LEU A 186 -13.68 -22.94 8.44
CA LEU A 186 -14.79 -22.32 7.72
C LEU A 186 -14.91 -20.82 8.06
N SER A 187 -14.77 -20.48 9.35
CA SER A 187 -14.77 -19.09 9.82
C SER A 187 -13.60 -18.31 9.23
N CYS A 188 -12.40 -18.88 9.18
CA CYS A 188 -11.23 -18.26 8.57
C CYS A 188 -11.42 -18.01 7.07
N ILE A 189 -12.02 -18.93 6.33
CA ILE A 189 -12.37 -18.74 4.91
C ILE A 189 -13.33 -17.56 4.74
N VAL A 190 -14.41 -17.52 5.54
CA VAL A 190 -15.39 -16.42 5.51
C VAL A 190 -14.73 -15.08 5.82
N PHE A 191 -13.93 -14.99 6.89
CA PHE A 191 -13.20 -13.77 7.22
C PHE A 191 -12.22 -13.38 6.13
N THR A 192 -11.53 -14.34 5.52
CA THR A 192 -10.57 -14.09 4.44
C THR A 192 -11.25 -13.51 3.19
N ILE A 193 -12.48 -13.95 2.88
CA ILE A 193 -13.31 -13.34 1.84
C ILE A 193 -13.75 -11.92 2.26
N LEU A 194 -14.16 -11.73 3.51
CA LEU A 194 -14.56 -10.42 4.07
C LEU A 194 -13.40 -9.43 4.17
N LEU A 195 -12.15 -9.88 4.18
CA LEU A 195 -10.98 -8.98 4.14
C LEU A 195 -10.95 -8.13 2.86
N LEU A 196 -11.52 -8.60 1.75
CA LEU A 196 -11.63 -7.82 0.52
C LEU A 196 -12.47 -6.54 0.71
N PRO A 197 -13.76 -6.61 1.12
CA PRO A 197 -14.55 -5.41 1.37
C PRO A 197 -14.04 -4.59 2.56
N ILE A 198 -13.45 -5.22 3.58
CA ILE A 198 -12.88 -4.51 4.73
C ILE A 198 -11.65 -3.67 4.33
N SER A 199 -10.71 -4.25 3.59
CA SER A 199 -9.53 -3.53 3.08
C SER A 199 -9.94 -2.43 2.11
N TRP A 200 -10.99 -2.67 1.31
CA TRP A 200 -11.56 -1.64 0.44
C TRP A 200 -12.20 -0.49 1.22
N ALA A 201 -12.85 -0.78 2.36
CA ALA A 201 -13.37 0.25 3.25
C ALA A 201 -12.23 1.11 3.84
N GLY A 202 -11.15 0.47 4.29
CA GLY A 202 -9.91 1.14 4.71
C GLY A 202 -9.35 2.05 3.61
N TYR A 203 -9.25 1.54 2.39
CA TYR A 203 -8.81 2.32 1.21
C TYR A 203 -9.66 3.54 0.94
N ARG A 204 -10.99 3.43 0.97
CA ARG A 204 -11.85 4.61 0.79
C ARG A 204 -11.65 5.63 1.90
N TRP A 205 -11.36 5.18 3.12
CA TRP A 205 -11.10 6.06 4.26
C TRP A 205 -9.77 6.80 4.08
N GLY A 206 -8.68 6.09 3.75
CA GLY A 206 -7.38 6.69 3.46
C GLY A 206 -7.44 7.70 2.33
N ARG A 207 -8.13 7.37 1.24
CA ARG A 207 -8.31 8.28 0.10
C ARG A 207 -9.03 9.58 0.47
N ARG A 208 -9.99 9.53 1.39
CA ARG A 208 -10.70 10.74 1.86
C ARG A 208 -9.85 11.61 2.79
N ALA A 209 -8.86 11.02 3.46
CA ALA A 209 -7.95 11.75 4.35
C ALA A 209 -6.77 12.39 3.60
N SER A 210 -6.56 12.03 2.34
CA SER A 210 -5.55 12.61 1.45
C SER A 210 -6.05 13.81 0.63
N ILE A 211 -7.35 14.11 0.68
CA ILE A 211 -7.97 15.29 0.04
C ILE A 211 -7.99 16.44 1.05
#